data_AF-A0A7S4URY3-F1
#
_entry.id   AF-A0A7S4URY3-F1
#
_cell.length_a   1.000
_cell.length_b   1.000
_cell.length_c   1.000
_cell.angle_alpha   90.00
_cell.angle_beta   90.00
_cell.angle_gamma   90.00
#
_symmetry.space_group_name_H-M   'P 1'
#
loop_
_entity.id
_entity.type
_entity.pdbx_description
1 polymer ?
#
loop_
_entity_poly.entity_id
_entity_poly.type
_entity_poly.pdbx_seq_one_letter_code
_entity_poly.pdbx_strand_id
1 'polypeptide(L)'
;MASHGDILIPRSFLFGNEIQRSKSFSFAWSRSQSRAESLPKISMRRIDDQRAQRLWNIGDIDSLPDAACIKPLEHTRVSIEEATPQRVAAIICRCLHDMSISAALKRNKLLAESLDHVQFYVRLYKEKNGSEYRVMVELQRKRGDSLSFCRMANVILRAVKNCNNFDGSSFGVTTTMRQLDQIPLRASTINPSMKMNNDILDQLRITADMMKDTHFDTKLLGVENLFFLTTEGSTTSPMSLYVAGAVLKGGNCDSEYIKTSIEHLILYNQNLEDCHESWFGGFDEHYKEEMRYYALAVLANSLQLLSSHGVKMHLVIHSEKWLGNNGLLFALISKLTHAEKRPHNA
;
A
#
# COMPACT_ATOMS: atom_id res chain seq x y z
N MET A 1 -50.44 23.01 -15.82
CA MET A 1 -50.57 22.65 -14.38
C MET A 1 -49.64 21.48 -14.12
N ALA A 2 -48.42 21.76 -13.67
CA ALA A 2 -47.42 20.76 -13.34
C ALA A 2 -46.97 21.03 -11.91
N SER A 3 -47.20 20.08 -11.02
CA SER A 3 -46.82 20.14 -9.61
C SER A 3 -45.34 19.77 -9.46
N HIS A 4 -44.51 20.74 -9.07
CA HIS A 4 -43.19 20.46 -8.52
C HIS A 4 -43.34 19.85 -7.13
N GLY A 5 -42.86 18.61 -6.98
CA GLY A 5 -42.70 17.95 -5.69
C GLY A 5 -41.31 18.25 -5.15
N ASP A 6 -41.25 19.12 -4.13
CA ASP A 6 -40.04 19.38 -3.37
C ASP A 6 -39.66 18.14 -2.54
N ILE A 7 -38.46 17.62 -2.78
CA ILE A 7 -37.85 16.55 -1.97
C ILE A 7 -37.25 17.20 -0.72
N LEU A 8 -37.95 17.09 0.40
CA LEU A 8 -37.47 17.49 1.72
C LEU A 8 -36.45 16.46 2.23
N ILE A 9 -35.17 16.86 2.27
CA ILE A 9 -34.12 16.12 2.99
C ILE A 9 -34.24 16.48 4.48
N PRO A 10 -34.35 15.50 5.40
CA PRO A 10 -34.51 15.80 6.83
C PRO A 10 -33.24 16.41 7.43
N ARG A 11 -33.34 17.69 7.81
CA ARG A 11 -32.42 18.38 8.72
C ARG A 11 -32.69 17.94 10.16
N SER A 12 -32.03 16.88 10.63
CA SER A 12 -32.02 16.59 12.07
C SER A 12 -30.76 15.84 12.50
N PHE A 13 -29.60 16.49 12.44
CA PHE A 13 -28.47 16.21 13.33
C PHE A 13 -27.68 17.51 13.57
N LEU A 14 -28.23 18.38 14.42
CA LEU A 14 -27.45 19.43 15.07
C LEU A 14 -26.83 18.81 16.32
N PHE A 15 -25.53 18.52 16.25
CA PHE A 15 -24.75 18.09 17.40
C PHE A 15 -24.62 19.26 18.38
N GLY A 16 -25.21 19.10 19.57
CA GLY A 16 -24.88 19.88 20.75
C GLY A 16 -23.47 19.51 21.21
N ASN A 17 -22.57 20.49 21.25
CA ASN A 17 -21.23 20.33 21.77
C ASN A 17 -21.28 20.20 23.29
N GLU A 18 -21.30 18.97 23.80
CA GLU A 18 -20.99 18.68 25.20
C GLU A 18 -19.72 17.82 25.24
N ILE A 19 -18.57 18.51 25.42
CA ILE A 19 -17.26 17.87 25.53
C ILE A 19 -17.15 17.27 26.94
N GLN A 20 -17.55 16.01 27.09
CA GLN A 20 -17.10 15.20 28.22
C GLN A 20 -15.76 14.54 27.86
N ARG A 21 -14.72 14.86 28.63
CA ARG A 21 -13.41 14.20 28.59
C ARG A 21 -13.58 12.73 29.00
N SER A 22 -13.69 11.85 28.01
CA SER A 22 -13.64 10.40 28.22
C SER A 22 -12.21 9.94 28.47
N LYS A 23 -12.03 9.12 29.50
CA LYS A 23 -10.76 8.47 29.85
C LYS A 23 -10.47 7.38 28.81
N SER A 24 -9.31 7.49 28.16
CA SER A 24 -8.80 6.55 27.18
C SER A 24 -8.65 5.14 27.79
N PHE A 25 -9.47 4.20 27.34
CA PHE A 25 -9.26 2.77 27.55
C PHE A 25 -8.30 2.25 26.48
N SER A 26 -7.06 1.94 26.85
CA SER A 26 -6.10 1.27 25.98
C SER A 26 -6.46 -0.21 25.86
N PHE A 27 -7.06 -0.62 24.74
CA PHE A 27 -7.13 -2.02 24.37
C PHE A 27 -5.76 -2.47 23.87
N ALA A 28 -5.07 -3.29 24.67
CA ALA A 28 -3.88 -3.99 24.25
C ALA A 28 -4.26 -5.04 23.19
N TRP A 29 -4.13 -4.69 21.91
CA TRP A 29 -4.06 -5.68 20.85
C TRP A 29 -2.80 -6.51 21.08
N SER A 30 -2.99 -7.73 21.60
CA SER A 30 -1.93 -8.74 21.66
C SER A 30 -1.55 -9.08 20.23
N ARG A 31 -0.44 -8.49 19.75
CA ARG A 31 0.20 -8.91 18.50
C ARG A 31 0.51 -10.39 18.67
N SER A 32 -0.26 -11.24 17.99
CA SER A 32 0.16 -12.59 17.69
C SER A 32 1.51 -12.47 16.99
N GLN A 33 2.58 -12.76 17.71
CA GLN A 33 3.91 -12.88 17.16
C GLN A 33 3.87 -14.11 16.27
N SER A 34 3.45 -13.92 15.02
CA SER A 34 3.84 -14.81 13.95
C SER A 34 5.35 -14.93 14.07
N ARG A 35 5.78 -16.18 14.21
CA ARG A 35 7.14 -16.61 14.44
C ARG A 35 7.98 -16.10 13.27
N ALA A 36 8.46 -14.86 13.38
CA ALA A 36 9.38 -14.28 12.42
C ALA A 36 10.57 -15.24 12.44
N GLU A 37 10.73 -16.00 11.35
CA GLU A 37 11.98 -16.67 11.09
C GLU A 37 13.05 -15.60 11.26
N SER A 38 13.81 -15.72 12.35
CA SER A 38 14.89 -14.80 12.64
C SER A 38 15.88 -15.01 11.51
N LEU A 39 15.74 -14.20 10.46
CA LEU A 39 16.72 -14.13 9.40
C LEU A 39 18.07 -14.02 10.10
N PRO A 40 19.09 -14.78 9.67
CA PRO A 40 20.41 -14.68 10.26
C PRO A 40 20.74 -13.20 10.37
N LYS A 41 21.19 -12.75 11.56
CA LYS A 41 21.70 -11.39 11.76
C LYS A 41 22.88 -11.21 10.81
N ILE A 42 22.60 -10.87 9.57
CA ILE A 42 23.58 -10.50 8.57
C ILE A 42 24.09 -9.16 9.08
N SER A 43 25.28 -9.17 9.67
CA SER A 43 25.99 -7.96 10.06
C SER A 43 26.20 -7.14 8.80
N MET A 44 25.36 -6.14 8.59
CA MET A 44 25.54 -5.15 7.53
C MET A 44 26.75 -4.31 7.91
N ARG A 45 27.87 -4.56 7.25
CA ARG A 45 29.08 -3.75 7.38
C ARG A 45 29.11 -2.77 6.21
N ARG A 46 29.58 -1.54 6.46
CA ARG A 46 29.94 -0.62 5.39
C ARG A 46 30.97 -1.32 4.50
N ILE A 47 30.69 -1.38 3.20
CA ILE A 47 31.58 -1.99 2.23
C ILE A 47 32.55 -0.90 1.77
N ASP A 48 33.85 -1.06 2.05
CA ASP A 48 34.88 -0.22 1.43
C ASP A 48 34.93 -0.47 -0.09
N ASP A 49 35.08 0.59 -0.89
CA ASP A 49 35.01 0.54 -2.36
C ASP A 49 35.89 -0.56 -2.99
N GLN A 50 37.10 -0.78 -2.45
CA GLN A 50 38.02 -1.80 -2.94
C GLN A 50 37.57 -3.23 -2.61
N ARG A 51 36.83 -3.43 -1.51
CA ARG A 51 36.24 -4.73 -1.16
C ARG A 51 34.99 -5.00 -1.98
N ALA A 52 34.16 -3.98 -2.23
CA ALA A 52 32.94 -4.11 -3.02
C ALA A 52 33.24 -4.70 -4.41
N GLN A 53 34.28 -4.15 -5.06
CA GLN A 53 34.71 -4.59 -6.39
C GLN A 53 35.21 -6.03 -6.44
N ARG A 54 35.75 -6.57 -5.34
CA ARG A 54 36.21 -7.97 -5.28
C ARG A 54 35.10 -8.94 -4.88
N LEU A 55 34.12 -8.47 -4.10
CA LEU A 55 33.06 -9.31 -3.56
C LEU A 55 31.97 -9.60 -4.59
N TRP A 56 31.61 -8.63 -5.41
CA TRP A 56 30.69 -8.87 -6.53
C TRP A 56 31.50 -9.30 -7.75
N ASN A 57 32.04 -10.52 -7.70
CA ASN A 57 32.71 -11.11 -8.85
C ASN A 57 31.66 -11.66 -9.81
N ILE A 58 31.41 -10.92 -10.88
CA ILE A 58 30.33 -11.20 -11.82
C ILE A 58 30.90 -12.02 -13.00
N GLY A 59 31.47 -13.18 -12.67
CA GLY A 59 31.96 -14.12 -13.68
C GLY A 59 30.80 -14.79 -14.43
N ASP A 60 29.75 -15.16 -13.69
CA ASP A 60 28.52 -15.74 -14.22
C ASP A 60 27.33 -14.86 -13.86
N ILE A 61 26.78 -14.19 -14.87
CA ILE A 61 25.51 -13.46 -14.74
C ILE A 61 24.41 -14.38 -15.17
N ASP A 62 23.36 -14.42 -14.36
CA ASP A 62 22.14 -15.10 -14.73
C ASP A 62 21.57 -14.49 -16.02
N SER A 63 21.27 -15.34 -17.00
CA SER A 63 20.46 -14.93 -18.15
C SER A 63 19.12 -14.41 -17.64
N LEU A 64 18.54 -13.45 -18.37
CA LEU A 64 17.21 -12.96 -18.05
C LEU A 64 16.25 -14.16 -17.96
N PRO A 65 15.50 -14.35 -16.84
CA PRO A 65 14.50 -15.41 -16.77
C PRO A 65 13.46 -15.19 -17.88
N ASP A 66 13.02 -16.27 -18.52
CA ASP A 66 12.00 -16.20 -19.57
C ASP A 66 10.81 -15.37 -19.07
N ALA A 67 10.38 -14.41 -19.89
CA ALA A 67 9.55 -13.25 -19.55
C ALA A 67 8.16 -13.55 -18.91
N ALA A 68 7.86 -14.82 -18.64
CA ALA A 68 6.59 -15.32 -18.13
C ALA A 68 6.36 -15.09 -16.64
N CYS A 69 7.32 -14.58 -15.84
CA CYS A 69 7.17 -14.64 -14.38
C CYS A 69 7.21 -13.35 -13.57
N ILE A 70 7.61 -12.18 -14.07
CA ILE A 70 7.65 -10.98 -13.20
C ILE A 70 7.35 -9.71 -14.00
N LYS A 71 6.19 -9.11 -13.79
CA LYS A 71 5.91 -7.71 -14.14
C LYS A 71 6.18 -6.86 -12.90
N PRO A 72 7.28 -6.10 -12.79
CA PRO A 72 7.32 -5.03 -11.82
C PRO A 72 6.38 -3.91 -12.30
N LEU A 73 5.46 -3.48 -11.44
CA LEU A 73 4.63 -2.27 -11.61
C LEU A 73 5.48 -0.98 -11.69
N GLU A 74 6.77 -1.05 -11.36
CA GLU A 74 7.65 0.12 -11.22
C GLU A 74 8.77 0.11 -12.28
N HIS A 75 9.02 1.26 -12.93
CA HIS A 75 10.14 1.47 -13.88
C HIS A 75 11.51 1.38 -13.17
N THR A 76 11.92 0.16 -12.86
CA THR A 76 13.09 -0.12 -12.03
C THR A 76 14.18 -0.88 -12.76
N ARG A 77 14.12 -0.88 -14.10
CA ARG A 77 15.07 -1.57 -14.97
C ARG A 77 15.72 -0.63 -15.97
N VAL A 78 16.99 -0.88 -16.27
CA VAL A 78 17.71 -0.24 -17.37
C VAL A 78 18.65 -1.24 -18.04
N SER A 79 18.66 -1.26 -19.38
CA SER A 79 19.64 -2.01 -20.16
C SER A 79 20.75 -1.08 -20.63
N ILE A 80 21.99 -1.54 -20.54
CA ILE A 80 23.19 -0.76 -20.88
C ILE A 80 23.92 -1.48 -22.02
N GLU A 81 24.28 -0.68 -23.02
CA GLU A 81 25.09 -1.10 -24.16
C GLU A 81 26.57 -0.86 -23.83
N GLU A 82 27.44 -1.76 -24.31
CA GLU A 82 28.91 -1.58 -24.29
C GLU A 82 29.59 -1.48 -22.91
N ALA A 83 28.89 -1.78 -21.82
CA ALA A 83 29.46 -1.79 -20.47
C ALA A 83 29.76 -3.20 -19.97
N THR A 84 30.93 -3.38 -19.36
CA THR A 84 31.20 -4.64 -18.65
C THR A 84 30.35 -4.71 -17.37
N PRO A 85 29.84 -5.89 -17.00
CA PRO A 85 29.06 -6.06 -15.77
C PRO A 85 29.79 -5.60 -14.51
N GLN A 86 31.12 -5.82 -14.49
CA GLN A 86 31.98 -5.39 -13.41
C GLN A 86 32.02 -3.86 -13.27
N ARG A 87 32.02 -3.14 -14.40
CA ARG A 87 31.96 -1.67 -14.41
C ARG A 87 30.62 -1.18 -13.88
N VAL A 88 29.52 -1.80 -14.29
CA VAL A 88 28.16 -1.48 -13.82
C VAL A 88 28.04 -1.70 -12.31
N ALA A 89 28.54 -2.83 -11.81
CA ALA A 89 28.56 -3.12 -10.37
C ALA A 89 29.39 -2.12 -9.56
N ALA A 90 30.56 -1.72 -10.07
CA ALA A 90 31.38 -0.70 -9.42
C ALA A 90 30.64 0.65 -9.31
N ILE A 91 29.90 1.05 -10.35
CA ILE A 91 29.08 2.27 -10.33
C ILE A 91 27.96 2.14 -9.29
N ILE A 92 27.24 1.01 -9.25
CA ILE A 92 26.16 0.78 -8.29
C ILE A 92 26.71 0.84 -6.86
N CYS A 93 27.79 0.13 -6.55
CA CYS A 93 28.40 0.14 -5.22
C CYS A 93 28.77 1.56 -4.78
N ARG A 94 29.33 2.35 -5.69
CA ARG A 94 29.63 3.75 -5.43
C ARG A 94 28.38 4.59 -5.16
N CYS A 95 27.32 4.44 -5.96
CA CYS A 95 26.04 5.11 -5.71
C CYS A 95 25.50 4.80 -4.31
N LEU A 96 25.57 3.54 -3.90
CA LEU A 96 25.12 3.10 -2.59
C LEU A 96 25.97 3.71 -1.47
N HIS A 97 27.29 3.75 -1.64
CA HIS A 97 28.20 4.41 -0.72
C HIS A 97 27.89 5.90 -0.58
N ASP A 98 27.77 6.62 -1.70
CA ASP A 98 27.53 8.06 -1.74
C ASP A 98 26.17 8.44 -1.13
N MET A 99 25.17 7.55 -1.23
CA MET A 99 23.86 7.72 -0.58
C MET A 99 23.81 7.17 0.86
N SER A 100 24.93 6.72 1.44
CA SER A 100 24.98 6.09 2.77
C SER A 100 24.06 4.88 2.94
N ILE A 101 23.86 4.11 1.87
CA ILE A 101 23.04 2.89 1.85
C ILE A 101 23.94 1.69 2.18
N SER A 102 23.51 0.91 3.18
CA SER A 102 24.21 -0.33 3.54
C SER A 102 23.84 -1.43 2.55
N ALA A 103 24.80 -2.28 2.18
CA ALA A 103 24.54 -3.37 1.24
C ALA A 103 25.19 -4.68 1.69
N ALA A 104 24.57 -5.80 1.33
CA ALA A 104 25.06 -7.14 1.56
C ALA A 104 24.82 -8.00 0.31
N LEU A 105 25.88 -8.66 -0.17
CA LEU A 105 25.77 -9.58 -1.30
C LEU A 105 25.15 -10.91 -0.84
N LYS A 106 24.10 -11.36 -1.54
CA LYS A 106 23.42 -12.64 -1.28
C LYS A 106 23.35 -13.43 -2.58
N ARG A 107 24.31 -14.33 -2.82
CA ARG A 107 24.50 -15.04 -4.10
C ARG A 107 24.74 -14.02 -5.24
N ASN A 108 23.90 -14.02 -6.28
CA ASN A 108 24.00 -13.13 -7.44
C ASN A 108 23.20 -11.82 -7.31
N LYS A 109 22.63 -11.55 -6.12
CA LYS A 109 21.82 -10.35 -5.86
C LYS A 109 22.37 -9.56 -4.69
N LEU A 110 22.37 -8.25 -4.82
CA LEU A 110 22.75 -7.33 -3.75
C LEU A 110 21.49 -6.94 -2.97
N LEU A 111 21.47 -7.12 -1.65
CA LEU A 111 20.44 -6.59 -0.77
C LEU A 111 20.94 -5.27 -0.18
N ALA A 112 20.24 -4.18 -0.48
CA ALA A 112 20.55 -2.84 0.01
C ALA A 112 19.49 -2.38 1.03
N GLU A 113 19.91 -1.61 2.03
CA GLU A 113 19.07 -1.02 3.07
C GLU A 113 19.50 0.43 3.35
N SER A 114 18.57 1.37 3.20
CA SER A 114 18.79 2.79 3.50
C SER A 114 18.58 3.11 4.99
N LEU A 115 18.97 4.34 5.39
CA LEU A 115 18.74 4.85 6.75
C LEU A 115 17.23 4.93 7.10
N ASP A 116 16.38 5.14 6.10
CA ASP A 116 14.91 5.19 6.26
C ASP A 116 14.26 3.78 6.22
N HIS A 117 15.04 2.72 6.47
CA HIS A 117 14.61 1.33 6.48
C HIS A 117 13.97 0.85 5.17
N VAL A 118 14.30 1.49 4.05
CA VAL A 118 13.90 1.00 2.72
C VAL A 118 14.87 -0.09 2.29
N GLN A 119 14.35 -1.30 2.12
CA GLN A 119 15.11 -2.45 1.65
C GLN A 119 14.77 -2.74 0.19
N PHE A 120 15.79 -2.98 -0.62
CA PHE A 120 15.62 -3.34 -2.02
C PHE A 120 16.73 -4.28 -2.51
N TYR A 121 16.40 -5.08 -3.52
CA TYR A 121 17.38 -5.90 -4.23
C TYR A 121 17.93 -5.15 -5.43
N VAL A 122 19.20 -5.35 -5.74
CA VAL A 122 19.79 -5.00 -7.04
C VAL A 122 20.25 -6.29 -7.71
N ARG A 123 19.84 -6.47 -8.97
CA ARG A 123 20.19 -7.62 -9.80
C ARG A 123 20.80 -7.15 -11.10
N LEU A 124 21.74 -7.94 -11.59
CA LEU A 124 22.34 -7.78 -12.90
C LEU A 124 21.98 -9.01 -13.72
N TYR A 125 21.61 -8.78 -14.97
CA TYR A 125 21.24 -9.83 -15.91
C TYR A 125 22.00 -9.64 -17.22
N LYS A 126 22.23 -10.76 -17.89
CA LYS A 126 22.76 -10.76 -19.26
C LYS A 126 21.58 -10.86 -20.22
N GLU A 127 21.34 -9.78 -20.95
CA GLU A 127 20.29 -9.71 -21.96
C GLU A 127 20.93 -9.92 -23.33
N LYS A 128 20.45 -10.90 -24.09
CA LYS A 128 20.92 -11.15 -25.45
C LYS A 128 20.15 -10.24 -26.41
N ASN A 129 20.84 -9.36 -27.12
CA ASN A 129 20.25 -8.52 -28.17
C ASN A 129 20.92 -8.83 -29.51
N GLY A 130 20.35 -9.80 -30.25
CA GLY A 130 20.95 -10.31 -31.48
C GLY A 130 22.26 -11.07 -31.20
N SER A 131 23.36 -10.61 -31.81
CA SER A 131 24.71 -11.15 -31.60
C SER A 131 25.44 -10.53 -30.41
N GLU A 132 24.93 -9.42 -29.88
CA GLU A 132 25.57 -8.67 -28.79
C GLU A 132 24.89 -8.97 -27.45
N TYR A 133 25.67 -8.77 -26.37
CA TYR A 133 25.18 -8.90 -25.01
C TYR A 133 25.07 -7.52 -24.37
N ARG A 134 23.93 -7.27 -23.72
CA ARG A 134 23.65 -6.07 -22.93
C ARG A 134 23.58 -6.46 -21.47
N VAL A 135 24.00 -5.54 -20.60
CA VAL A 135 23.85 -5.71 -19.15
C VAL A 135 22.55 -5.04 -18.75
N MET A 136 21.62 -5.80 -18.21
CA MET A 136 20.39 -5.25 -17.64
C MET A 136 20.52 -5.16 -16.13
N VAL A 137 20.14 -4.02 -15.56
CA VAL A 137 20.10 -3.78 -14.12
C VAL A 137 18.65 -3.67 -13.70
N GLU A 138 18.27 -4.40 -12.66
CA GLU A 138 16.94 -4.35 -12.05
C GLU A 138 17.05 -4.03 -10.56
N LEU A 139 16.23 -3.09 -10.07
CA LEU A 139 16.08 -2.78 -8.66
C LEU A 139 14.69 -3.19 -8.19
N GLN A 140 14.57 -4.03 -7.17
CA GLN A 140 13.26 -4.49 -6.69
C GLN A 140 13.05 -4.09 -5.24
N ARG A 141 12.05 -3.23 -4.96
CA ARG A 141 11.67 -2.90 -3.58
C ARG A 141 11.24 -4.17 -2.84
N LYS A 142 11.78 -4.35 -1.64
CA LYS A 142 11.41 -5.44 -0.72
C LYS A 142 10.56 -4.91 0.43
N ARG A 143 10.92 -3.74 0.98
CA ARG A 143 10.21 -3.10 2.11
C ARG A 143 10.49 -1.59 2.10
N GLY A 144 9.59 -0.82 2.73
CA GLY A 144 9.77 0.60 3.00
C GLY A 144 8.95 1.49 2.07
N ASP A 145 9.07 2.80 2.28
CA ASP A 145 8.36 3.84 1.53
C ASP A 145 8.69 3.78 0.03
N SER A 146 7.65 3.81 -0.81
CA SER A 146 7.77 3.72 -2.26
C SER A 146 8.39 4.98 -2.86
N LEU A 147 8.11 6.16 -2.31
CA LEU A 147 8.67 7.42 -2.80
C LEU A 147 10.19 7.46 -2.59
N SER A 148 10.63 7.09 -1.39
CA SER A 148 12.04 7.00 -1.03
C SER A 148 12.76 5.96 -1.88
N PHE A 149 12.17 4.77 -2.07
CA PHE A 149 12.68 3.77 -2.99
C PHE A 149 12.82 4.31 -4.42
N CYS A 150 11.76 4.87 -4.99
CA CYS A 150 11.76 5.42 -6.35
C CYS A 150 12.83 6.51 -6.52
N ARG A 151 13.04 7.36 -5.52
CA ARG A 151 14.11 8.38 -5.55
C ARG A 151 15.49 7.73 -5.64
N MET A 152 15.81 6.80 -4.73
CA MET A 152 17.10 6.11 -4.72
C MET A 152 17.31 5.28 -5.99
N ALA A 153 16.29 4.55 -6.44
CA ALA A 153 16.34 3.73 -7.63
C ALA A 153 16.63 4.57 -8.88
N ASN A 154 15.96 5.72 -9.02
CA ASN A 154 16.20 6.65 -10.13
C ASN A 154 17.63 7.19 -10.14
N VAL A 155 18.20 7.50 -8.96
CA VAL A 155 19.58 7.97 -8.86
C VAL A 155 20.56 6.90 -9.33
N ILE A 156 20.39 5.66 -8.84
CA ILE A 156 21.24 4.51 -9.22
C ILE A 156 21.11 4.23 -10.72
N LEU A 157 19.88 4.10 -11.23
CA LEU A 157 19.62 3.76 -12.63
C LEU A 157 20.13 4.83 -13.60
N ARG A 158 20.04 6.12 -13.26
CA ARG A 158 20.61 7.21 -14.08
C ARG A 158 22.14 7.16 -14.11
N ALA A 159 22.79 6.94 -12.96
CA ALA A 159 24.24 6.84 -12.88
C ALA A 159 24.75 5.65 -13.71
N VAL A 160 24.04 4.53 -13.62
CA VAL A 160 24.30 3.32 -14.40
C VAL A 160 24.09 3.56 -15.90
N LYS A 161 23.00 4.21 -16.30
CA LYS A 161 22.73 4.54 -17.72
C LYS A 161 23.82 5.41 -18.35
N ASN A 162 24.46 6.26 -17.54
CA ASN A 162 25.53 7.16 -17.97
C ASN A 162 26.94 6.59 -17.70
N CYS A 163 27.10 5.25 -17.60
CA CYS A 163 28.34 4.60 -17.18
C CYS A 163 29.59 4.99 -17.98
N ASN A 164 29.43 5.32 -19.26
CA ASN A 164 30.52 5.67 -20.17
C ASN A 164 31.08 7.07 -19.89
N ASN A 165 30.24 7.97 -19.38
CA ASN A 165 30.60 9.35 -19.04
C ASN A 165 30.79 9.54 -17.54
N PHE A 166 30.80 8.46 -16.77
CA PHE A 166 30.89 8.52 -15.33
C PHE A 166 32.36 8.73 -14.91
N ASP A 167 32.76 10.00 -14.85
CA ASP A 167 34.08 10.47 -14.42
C ASP A 167 34.29 10.35 -12.90
N GLY A 168 33.22 10.08 -12.15
CA GLY A 168 33.27 9.96 -10.71
C GLY A 168 33.56 11.27 -10.00
N SER A 169 33.61 12.40 -10.68
CA SER A 169 33.89 13.70 -10.04
C SER A 169 32.61 14.38 -9.54
N SER A 170 31.44 13.92 -10.02
CA SER A 170 30.18 14.61 -9.79
C SER A 170 29.04 13.66 -9.43
N PHE A 171 29.20 12.89 -8.35
CA PHE A 171 28.02 12.63 -7.50
C PHE A 171 27.72 13.89 -6.69
N GLY A 172 27.51 15.00 -7.40
CA GLY A 172 26.67 16.07 -6.92
C GLY A 172 25.26 15.51 -6.86
N VAL A 173 25.00 14.60 -5.91
CA VAL A 173 23.68 14.57 -5.30
C VAL A 173 23.57 15.91 -4.59
N THR A 174 23.37 16.97 -5.36
CA THR A 174 22.42 17.98 -4.97
C THR A 174 21.06 17.28 -4.94
N THR A 175 20.90 16.38 -3.97
CA THR A 175 19.81 16.47 -3.01
C THR A 175 20.02 17.80 -2.25
N THR A 176 20.05 18.92 -2.98
CA THR A 176 18.92 19.80 -2.78
C THR A 176 17.73 18.87 -2.99
N MET A 177 17.27 18.29 -1.86
CA MET A 177 15.86 18.48 -1.54
C MET A 177 15.62 19.89 -2.05
N ARG A 178 15.03 20.01 -3.25
CA ARG A 178 14.13 21.12 -3.46
C ARG A 178 13.27 20.94 -2.24
N GLN A 179 13.59 21.70 -1.18
CA GLN A 179 12.64 22.03 -0.14
C GLN A 179 11.42 22.26 -1.01
N LEU A 180 10.47 21.32 -0.95
CA LEU A 180 9.24 21.44 -1.72
C LEU A 180 8.82 22.83 -1.32
N ASP A 181 9.03 23.81 -2.22
CA ASP A 181 8.94 25.23 -1.90
C ASP A 181 7.59 25.30 -1.28
N GLN A 182 7.56 25.49 0.05
CA GLN A 182 6.43 25.11 0.87
C GLN A 182 5.24 25.69 0.15
N ILE A 183 4.44 24.83 -0.53
CA ILE A 183 3.45 25.33 -1.48
C ILE A 183 2.65 26.27 -0.60
N PRO A 184 2.69 27.59 -0.84
CA PRO A 184 2.14 28.51 0.12
C PRO A 184 0.68 28.13 0.15
N LEU A 185 0.28 27.48 1.24
CA LEU A 185 -1.07 27.04 1.48
C LEU A 185 -1.81 28.36 1.61
N ARG A 186 -2.23 28.90 0.46
CA ARG A 186 -3.12 30.04 0.38
C ARG A 186 -4.34 29.56 1.12
N ALA A 187 -4.44 29.99 2.38
CA ALA A 187 -5.59 29.80 3.22
C ALA A 187 -6.75 30.48 2.50
N SER A 188 -7.40 29.72 1.61
CA SER A 188 -8.53 30.19 0.86
C SER A 188 -9.64 30.37 1.90
N THR A 189 -10.01 31.62 2.15
CA THR A 189 -11.12 32.07 3.02
C THR A 189 -12.48 31.68 2.41
N ILE A 190 -12.64 30.40 2.09
CA ILE A 190 -13.90 29.80 1.68
C ILE A 190 -14.50 29.18 2.94
N ASN A 191 -15.79 29.39 3.15
CA ASN A 191 -16.55 28.83 4.27
C ASN A 191 -16.18 27.35 4.50
N PRO A 192 -15.49 27.03 5.62
CA PRO A 192 -14.83 25.72 5.78
C PRO A 192 -15.82 24.55 5.82
N SER A 193 -17.07 24.79 6.19
CA SER A 193 -18.08 23.72 6.33
C SER A 193 -18.61 23.18 5.00
N MET A 194 -18.86 24.05 4.00
CA MET A 194 -19.40 23.59 2.70
C MET A 194 -18.33 22.94 1.84
N LYS A 195 -17.11 23.50 1.84
CA LYS A 195 -16.00 22.94 1.07
C LYS A 195 -15.62 21.54 1.57
N MET A 196 -15.58 21.37 2.90
CA MET A 196 -15.27 20.10 3.54
C MET A 196 -16.23 18.97 3.10
N ASN A 197 -17.53 19.24 3.01
CA ASN A 197 -18.50 18.22 2.59
C ASN A 197 -18.28 17.78 1.13
N ASN A 198 -17.98 18.71 0.23
CA ASN A 198 -17.69 18.37 -1.16
C ASN A 198 -16.39 17.57 -1.28
N ASP A 199 -15.34 17.97 -0.56
CA ASP A 199 -14.06 17.27 -0.54
C ASP A 199 -14.24 15.81 -0.04
N ILE A 200 -15.07 15.59 0.98
CA ILE A 200 -15.40 14.24 1.49
C ILE A 200 -16.13 13.41 0.42
N LEU A 201 -17.12 13.98 -0.24
CA LEU A 201 -17.89 13.31 -1.29
C LEU A 201 -17.02 12.96 -2.49
N ASP A 202 -16.14 13.87 -2.91
CA ASP A 202 -15.21 13.64 -4.01
C ASP A 202 -14.23 12.51 -3.68
N GLN A 203 -13.70 12.45 -2.46
CA GLN A 203 -12.81 11.37 -2.03
C GLN A 203 -13.51 10.01 -1.97
N LEU A 204 -14.76 9.97 -1.50
CA LEU A 204 -15.56 8.75 -1.53
C LEU A 204 -15.89 8.31 -2.96
N ARG A 205 -16.20 9.25 -3.85
CA ARG A 205 -16.44 8.95 -5.26
C ARG A 205 -15.21 8.38 -5.94
N ILE A 206 -14.04 9.02 -5.76
CA ILE A 206 -12.76 8.52 -6.29
C ILE A 206 -12.49 7.10 -5.77
N THR A 207 -12.74 6.87 -4.47
CA THR A 207 -12.59 5.54 -3.85
C THR A 207 -13.54 4.51 -4.46
N ALA A 208 -14.81 4.86 -4.63
CA ALA A 208 -15.80 3.98 -5.24
C ALA A 208 -15.43 3.66 -6.71
N ASP A 209 -14.98 4.65 -7.47
CA ASP A 209 -14.56 4.48 -8.86
C ASP A 209 -13.33 3.57 -8.96
N MET A 210 -12.36 3.69 -8.05
CA MET A 210 -11.22 2.75 -7.95
C MET A 210 -11.68 1.31 -7.63
N MET A 211 -12.66 1.13 -6.75
CA MET A 211 -13.20 -0.20 -6.41
C MET A 211 -14.06 -0.82 -7.53
N LYS A 212 -14.67 0.02 -8.39
CA LYS A 212 -15.43 -0.41 -9.59
C LYS A 212 -14.54 -0.81 -10.77
N ASP A 213 -13.27 -0.41 -10.75
CA ASP A 213 -12.32 -0.66 -11.83
C ASP A 213 -12.14 -2.16 -12.11
N THR A 214 -11.71 -2.53 -13.32
CA THR A 214 -11.49 -3.93 -13.68
C THR A 214 -10.13 -4.45 -13.22
N HIS A 215 -9.17 -3.56 -13.00
CA HIS A 215 -7.81 -3.89 -12.58
C HIS A 215 -7.71 -4.11 -11.07
N PHE A 216 -7.05 -5.20 -10.68
CA PHE A 216 -6.99 -5.65 -9.28
C PHE A 216 -6.18 -4.68 -8.39
N ASP A 217 -5.11 -4.10 -8.93
CA ASP A 217 -4.25 -3.14 -8.25
C ASP A 217 -5.03 -1.84 -7.97
N THR A 218 -5.84 -1.38 -8.92
CA THR A 218 -6.75 -0.25 -8.72
C THR A 218 -7.79 -0.55 -7.64
N LYS A 219 -8.39 -1.75 -7.66
CA LYS A 219 -9.33 -2.16 -6.60
C LYS A 219 -8.67 -2.20 -5.23
N LEU A 220 -7.46 -2.76 -5.14
CA LEU A 220 -6.71 -2.87 -3.89
C LEU A 220 -6.42 -1.46 -3.35
N LEU A 221 -5.93 -0.57 -4.21
CA LEU A 221 -5.70 0.83 -3.89
C LEU A 221 -6.98 1.53 -3.42
N GLY A 222 -8.13 1.18 -4.00
CA GLY A 222 -9.45 1.62 -3.53
C GLY A 222 -9.71 1.25 -2.07
N VAL A 223 -9.51 -0.02 -1.71
CA VAL A 223 -9.70 -0.50 -0.34
C VAL A 223 -8.65 0.08 0.62
N GLU A 224 -7.40 0.22 0.19
CA GLU A 224 -6.32 0.86 0.96
C GLU A 224 -6.62 2.34 1.23
N ASN A 225 -7.13 3.06 0.24
CA ASN A 225 -7.56 4.45 0.41
C ASN A 225 -8.69 4.53 1.44
N LEU A 226 -9.65 3.63 1.39
CA LEU A 226 -10.72 3.56 2.38
C LEU A 226 -10.21 3.25 3.79
N PHE A 227 -9.20 2.38 3.90
CA PHE A 227 -8.51 2.12 5.16
C PHE A 227 -7.83 3.38 5.71
N PHE A 228 -7.15 4.13 4.85
CA PHE A 228 -6.56 5.42 5.23
C PHE A 228 -7.62 6.43 5.69
N LEU A 229 -8.74 6.55 4.96
CA LEU A 229 -9.83 7.48 5.29
C LEU A 229 -10.54 7.14 6.60
N THR A 230 -10.57 5.86 6.99
CA THR A 230 -11.16 5.39 8.25
C THR A 230 -10.17 5.32 9.41
N THR A 231 -8.88 5.52 9.18
CA THR A 231 -7.88 5.49 10.26
C THR A 231 -7.87 6.79 11.06
N GLU A 232 -7.97 6.69 12.38
CA GLU A 232 -7.92 7.83 13.28
C GLU A 232 -6.56 8.57 13.17
N GLY A 233 -6.61 9.89 12.96
CA GLY A 233 -5.42 10.73 12.81
C GLY A 233 -4.87 10.84 11.39
N SER A 234 -5.31 10.00 10.45
CA SER A 234 -4.91 10.07 9.04
C SER A 234 -5.63 11.18 8.27
N THR A 235 -6.88 11.48 8.65
CA THR A 235 -7.72 12.52 8.03
C THR A 235 -8.38 13.40 9.08
N THR A 236 -9.13 14.41 8.63
CA THR A 236 -9.92 15.25 9.54
C THR A 236 -11.05 14.42 10.18
N SER A 237 -11.27 14.59 11.49
CA SER A 237 -12.27 13.81 12.25
C SER A 237 -13.67 13.75 11.58
N PRO A 238 -14.25 14.86 11.06
CA PRO A 238 -15.54 14.80 10.37
C PRO A 238 -15.51 13.97 9.08
N MET A 239 -14.39 13.95 8.35
CA MET A 239 -14.22 13.11 7.16
C MET A 239 -14.20 11.63 7.54
N SER A 240 -13.38 11.24 8.52
CA SER A 240 -13.31 9.84 8.95
C SER A 240 -14.66 9.35 9.49
N LEU A 241 -15.38 10.21 10.22
CA LEU A 241 -16.71 9.88 10.74
C LEU A 241 -17.75 9.72 9.63
N TYR A 242 -17.74 10.60 8.62
CA TYR A 242 -18.61 10.48 7.46
C TYR A 242 -18.34 9.21 6.66
N VAL A 243 -17.06 8.92 6.39
CA VAL A 243 -16.62 7.72 5.67
C VAL A 243 -17.00 6.46 6.46
N ALA A 244 -16.77 6.43 7.78
CA ALA A 244 -17.21 5.32 8.64
C ALA A 244 -18.72 5.10 8.57
N GLY A 245 -19.52 6.18 8.54
CA GLY A 245 -20.96 6.12 8.33
C GLY A 245 -21.33 5.53 6.98
N ALA A 246 -20.67 5.97 5.91
CA ALA A 246 -20.88 5.48 4.54
C ALA A 246 -20.54 3.98 4.41
N VAL A 247 -19.46 3.51 5.03
CA VAL A 247 -19.06 2.10 5.04
C VAL A 247 -20.10 1.21 5.71
N LEU A 248 -20.65 1.64 6.86
CA LEU A 248 -21.59 0.79 7.62
C LEU A 248 -23.01 0.85 7.07
N LYS A 249 -23.50 2.05 6.79
CA LYS A 249 -24.92 2.29 6.48
C LYS A 249 -25.19 2.40 4.99
N GLY A 250 -24.19 2.80 4.20
CA GLY A 250 -24.40 3.24 2.82
C GLY A 250 -25.09 4.60 2.79
N GLY A 251 -25.91 4.85 1.76
CA GLY A 251 -26.69 6.08 1.62
C GLY A 251 -26.87 6.54 0.18
N ASN A 252 -25.83 7.15 -0.40
CA ASN A 252 -25.80 7.49 -1.83
C ASN A 252 -25.26 6.32 -2.66
N CYS A 253 -25.35 6.43 -4.00
CA CYS A 253 -24.91 5.38 -4.93
C CYS A 253 -23.48 4.88 -4.66
N ASP A 254 -22.53 5.79 -4.45
CA ASP A 254 -21.13 5.44 -4.22
C ASP A 254 -20.90 4.78 -2.85
N SER A 255 -21.53 5.30 -1.79
CA SER A 255 -21.46 4.70 -0.45
C SER A 255 -22.13 3.34 -0.36
N GLU A 256 -23.23 3.14 -1.09
CA GLU A 256 -23.91 1.83 -1.16
C GLU A 256 -23.04 0.80 -1.86
N TYR A 257 -22.36 1.22 -2.94
CA TYR A 257 -21.38 0.38 -3.62
C TYR A 257 -20.20 0.02 -2.70
N ILE A 258 -19.63 1.00 -1.98
CA ILE A 258 -18.55 0.79 -1.02
C ILE A 258 -18.98 -0.21 0.06
N LYS A 259 -20.15 0.00 0.68
CA LYS A 259 -20.72 -0.90 1.67
C LYS A 259 -20.85 -2.33 1.14
N THR A 260 -21.51 -2.49 0.00
CA THR A 260 -21.73 -3.81 -0.65
C THR A 260 -20.40 -4.50 -0.97
N SER A 261 -19.40 -3.74 -1.42
CA SER A 261 -18.08 -4.26 -1.75
C SER A 261 -17.32 -4.73 -0.50
N ILE A 262 -17.39 -3.97 0.60
CA ILE A 262 -16.79 -4.36 1.88
C ILE A 262 -17.49 -5.59 2.47
N GLU A 263 -18.82 -5.62 2.41
CA GLU A 263 -19.62 -6.78 2.79
C GLU A 263 -19.18 -8.02 2.01
N HIS A 264 -19.11 -7.91 0.67
CA HIS A 264 -18.66 -9.01 -0.19
C HIS A 264 -17.24 -9.45 0.15
N LEU A 265 -16.26 -8.53 0.28
CA LEU A 265 -14.88 -8.89 0.60
C LEU A 265 -14.76 -9.69 1.91
N ILE A 266 -15.61 -9.38 2.89
CA ILE A 266 -15.59 -10.05 4.19
C ILE A 266 -16.31 -11.41 4.14
N LEU A 267 -17.48 -11.46 3.48
CA LEU A 267 -18.38 -12.62 3.46
C LEU A 267 -18.09 -13.64 2.34
N TYR A 268 -17.37 -13.26 1.27
CA TYR A 268 -17.16 -14.07 0.06
C TYR A 268 -16.60 -15.49 0.32
N ASN A 269 -15.84 -15.68 1.39
CA ASN A 269 -15.20 -16.97 1.71
C ASN A 269 -16.15 -17.97 2.45
N GLN A 270 -17.45 -17.71 2.50
CA GLN A 270 -18.41 -18.58 3.23
C GLN A 270 -19.13 -19.57 2.32
N ASN A 271 -19.35 -19.22 1.05
CA ASN A 271 -20.18 -19.96 0.10
C ASN A 271 -19.42 -20.26 -1.20
N LEU A 272 -18.22 -20.85 -1.08
CA LEU A 272 -17.28 -21.06 -2.18
C LEU A 272 -17.72 -22.10 -3.23
N GLU A 273 -18.90 -22.71 -3.09
CA GLU A 273 -19.32 -23.77 -4.02
C GLU A 273 -20.26 -23.28 -5.14
N ASP A 274 -20.99 -22.16 -5.01
CA ASP A 274 -22.14 -21.92 -5.92
C ASP A 274 -22.32 -20.50 -6.51
N CYS A 275 -21.44 -19.52 -6.30
CA CYS A 275 -21.68 -18.15 -6.81
C CYS A 275 -20.54 -17.54 -7.63
N HIS A 276 -20.72 -17.64 -8.96
CA HIS A 276 -20.24 -16.78 -10.04
C HIS A 276 -18.75 -16.39 -10.09
N GLU A 277 -18.08 -16.94 -11.09
CA GLU A 277 -16.76 -16.59 -11.65
C GLU A 277 -16.54 -15.09 -12.03
N SER A 278 -17.49 -14.20 -11.78
CA SER A 278 -17.53 -12.85 -12.36
C SER A 278 -16.65 -11.81 -11.63
N TRP A 279 -16.60 -11.82 -10.30
CA TRP A 279 -15.87 -10.78 -9.56
C TRP A 279 -14.40 -11.12 -9.29
N PHE A 280 -14.11 -12.42 -9.20
CA PHE A 280 -12.81 -12.96 -8.75
C PHE A 280 -12.21 -14.01 -9.70
N GLY A 281 -12.75 -14.16 -10.92
CA GLY A 281 -12.20 -15.08 -11.92
C GLY A 281 -10.76 -14.72 -12.29
N GLY A 282 -9.82 -15.63 -12.03
CA GLY A 282 -8.40 -15.47 -12.37
C GLY A 282 -7.52 -14.69 -11.39
N PHE A 283 -8.01 -14.39 -10.18
CA PHE A 283 -7.24 -13.66 -9.18
C PHE A 283 -6.30 -14.60 -8.42
N ASP A 284 -5.06 -14.13 -8.21
CA ASP A 284 -4.15 -14.74 -7.24
C ASP A 284 -4.75 -14.59 -5.83
N GLU A 285 -4.83 -15.72 -5.14
CA GLU A 285 -5.46 -15.85 -3.83
C GLU A 285 -4.84 -14.89 -2.81
N HIS A 286 -3.55 -14.57 -2.98
CA HIS A 286 -2.84 -13.61 -2.13
C HIS A 286 -3.49 -12.22 -2.12
N TYR A 287 -3.87 -11.69 -3.29
CA TYR A 287 -4.49 -10.35 -3.37
C TYR A 287 -5.89 -10.33 -2.75
N LYS A 288 -6.64 -11.43 -2.85
CA LYS A 288 -7.96 -11.52 -2.22
C LYS A 288 -7.82 -11.50 -0.70
N GLU A 289 -6.85 -12.23 -0.16
CA GLU A 289 -6.54 -12.21 1.26
C GLU A 289 -6.14 -10.80 1.74
N GLU A 290 -5.33 -10.09 0.95
CA GLU A 290 -4.90 -8.73 1.24
C GLU A 290 -6.07 -7.73 1.23
N MET A 291 -6.91 -7.72 0.18
CA MET A 291 -8.11 -6.88 0.13
C MET A 291 -9.06 -7.18 1.29
N ARG A 292 -9.23 -8.46 1.63
CA ARG A 292 -10.07 -8.89 2.76
C ARG A 292 -9.50 -8.36 4.09
N TYR A 293 -8.19 -8.44 4.28
CA TYR A 293 -7.53 -7.91 5.46
C TYR A 293 -7.84 -6.41 5.61
N TYR A 294 -7.69 -5.62 4.54
CA TYR A 294 -8.03 -4.21 4.56
C TYR A 294 -9.52 -3.96 4.79
N ALA A 295 -10.42 -4.74 4.19
CA ALA A 295 -11.86 -4.61 4.40
C ALA A 295 -12.25 -4.84 5.88
N LEU A 296 -11.66 -5.84 6.52
CA LEU A 296 -11.84 -6.08 7.96
C LEU A 296 -11.28 -4.93 8.80
N ALA A 297 -10.12 -4.38 8.44
CA ALA A 297 -9.52 -3.25 9.12
C ALA A 297 -10.36 -1.97 8.98
N VAL A 298 -10.87 -1.68 7.77
CA VAL A 298 -11.83 -0.60 7.48
C VAL A 298 -13.07 -0.72 8.36
N LEU A 299 -13.63 -1.93 8.46
CA LEU A 299 -14.81 -2.18 9.28
C LEU A 299 -14.51 -1.95 10.77
N ALA A 300 -13.40 -2.51 11.28
CA ALA A 300 -12.99 -2.33 12.67
C ALA A 300 -12.78 -0.85 13.02
N ASN A 301 -12.05 -0.12 12.16
CA ASN A 301 -11.82 1.31 12.29
C ASN A 301 -13.15 2.10 12.29
N SER A 302 -14.07 1.75 11.38
CA SER A 302 -15.37 2.43 11.28
C SER A 302 -16.22 2.26 12.53
N LEU A 303 -16.27 1.03 13.08
CA LEU A 303 -16.97 0.73 14.33
C LEU A 303 -16.33 1.47 15.51
N GLN A 304 -15.00 1.47 15.60
CA GLN A 304 -14.26 2.17 16.66
C GLN A 304 -14.50 3.69 16.61
N LEU A 305 -14.41 4.31 15.43
CA LEU A 305 -14.64 5.74 15.25
C LEU A 305 -16.04 6.13 15.68
N LEU A 306 -17.07 5.42 15.18
CA LEU A 306 -18.46 5.73 15.53
C LEU A 306 -18.73 5.51 17.02
N SER A 307 -18.17 4.46 17.63
CA SER A 307 -18.29 4.19 19.06
C SER A 307 -17.68 5.31 19.90
N SER A 308 -16.50 5.79 19.50
CA SER A 308 -15.79 6.89 20.18
C SER A 308 -16.52 8.23 20.08
N HIS A 309 -17.37 8.40 19.06
CA HIS A 309 -18.21 9.59 18.87
C HIS A 309 -19.64 9.41 19.43
N GLY A 310 -19.85 8.42 20.32
CA GLY A 310 -21.11 8.24 21.06
C GLY A 310 -22.23 7.58 20.25
N VAL A 311 -21.93 7.05 19.06
CA VAL A 311 -22.93 6.29 18.30
C VAL A 311 -23.17 4.95 18.98
N LYS A 312 -24.44 4.68 19.30
CA LYS A 312 -24.87 3.43 19.92
C LYS A 312 -24.67 2.26 18.96
N MET A 313 -23.58 1.50 19.12
CA MET A 313 -23.22 0.37 18.24
C MET A 313 -24.33 -0.67 18.09
N HIS A 314 -25.10 -0.96 19.15
CA HIS A 314 -26.22 -1.90 19.08
C HIS A 314 -27.26 -1.49 18.02
N LEU A 315 -27.53 -0.18 17.85
CA LEU A 315 -28.47 0.29 16.83
C LEU A 315 -27.95 0.03 15.42
N VAL A 316 -26.65 0.20 15.21
CA VAL A 316 -26.01 -0.05 13.90
C VAL A 316 -26.01 -1.54 13.57
N ILE A 317 -25.68 -2.39 14.55
CA ILE A 317 -25.70 -3.85 14.36
C ILE A 317 -27.12 -4.36 14.09
N HIS A 318 -28.14 -3.77 14.72
CA HIS A 318 -29.54 -4.15 14.48
C HIS A 318 -30.13 -3.56 13.20
N SER A 319 -29.65 -2.40 12.72
CA SER A 319 -30.12 -1.82 11.46
C SER A 319 -29.56 -2.56 10.26
N GLU A 320 -28.30 -3.02 10.34
CA GLU A 320 -27.60 -3.65 9.23
C GLU A 320 -27.64 -5.18 9.32
N LYS A 321 -28.46 -5.80 8.46
CA LYS A 321 -28.63 -7.27 8.42
C LYS A 321 -27.31 -8.01 8.25
N TRP A 322 -26.38 -7.45 7.47
CA TRP A 322 -25.08 -8.05 7.19
C TRP A 322 -24.11 -8.00 8.37
N LEU A 323 -24.31 -7.12 9.37
CA LEU A 323 -23.52 -7.09 10.60
C LEU A 323 -24.06 -8.05 11.67
N GLY A 324 -25.37 -8.33 11.62
CA GLY A 324 -26.07 -9.12 12.63
C GLY A 324 -25.78 -10.62 12.64
N ASN A 325 -26.64 -11.36 13.33
CA ASN A 325 -26.46 -12.78 13.63
C ASN A 325 -26.32 -13.70 12.42
N ASN A 326 -26.79 -13.30 11.24
CA ASN A 326 -26.75 -14.12 10.02
C ASN A 326 -25.68 -13.66 9.02
N GLY A 327 -24.93 -12.59 9.33
CA GLY A 327 -23.91 -12.04 8.45
C GLY A 327 -22.52 -12.18 9.05
N LEU A 328 -21.86 -11.05 9.31
CA LEU A 328 -20.50 -10.96 9.81
C LEU A 328 -20.25 -11.79 11.07
N LEU A 329 -21.17 -11.73 12.05
CA LEU A 329 -20.98 -12.43 13.32
C LEU A 329 -20.94 -13.95 13.10
N PHE A 330 -21.90 -14.46 12.32
CA PHE A 330 -21.89 -15.87 11.90
C PHE A 330 -20.61 -16.20 11.14
N ALA A 331 -20.16 -15.28 10.28
CA ALA A 331 -18.99 -15.51 9.46
C ALA A 331 -17.71 -15.66 10.28
N LEU A 332 -17.53 -14.79 11.27
CA LEU A 332 -16.40 -14.82 12.20
C LEU A 332 -16.46 -16.05 13.10
N ILE A 333 -17.63 -16.38 13.65
CA ILE A 333 -17.81 -17.57 14.49
C ILE A 333 -17.50 -18.83 13.68
N SER A 334 -18.03 -18.96 12.46
CA SER A 334 -17.75 -20.09 11.58
C SER A 334 -16.25 -20.22 11.33
N LYS A 335 -15.54 -19.12 11.06
CA LYS A 335 -14.08 -19.14 10.88
C LYS A 335 -13.31 -19.55 12.13
N LEU A 336 -13.69 -19.04 13.30
CA LEU A 336 -13.07 -19.43 14.57
C LEU A 336 -13.26 -20.93 14.86
N THR A 337 -14.45 -21.46 14.63
CA THR A 337 -14.75 -22.89 14.79
C THR A 337 -13.97 -23.76 13.78
N HIS A 338 -13.72 -23.26 12.57
CA HIS A 338 -12.86 -23.96 11.59
C HIS A 338 -11.38 -23.89 11.96
N ALA A 339 -10.91 -22.75 12.48
CA ALA A 339 -9.54 -22.56 12.93
C ALA A 339 -9.20 -23.49 14.12
N GLU A 340 -10.16 -23.73 15.03
CA GLU A 340 -10.01 -24.72 16.10
C GLU A 340 -9.72 -26.14 15.57
N LYS A 341 -10.35 -26.52 14.46
CA LYS A 341 -10.15 -27.84 13.81
C LYS A 341 -8.86 -27.92 13.00
N ARG A 342 -8.27 -26.78 12.61
CA ARG A 342 -7.04 -26.69 11.81
C ARG A 342 -6.14 -25.58 12.37
N PRO A 343 -5.47 -25.81 13.51
CA PRO A 343 -4.72 -24.76 14.21
C PRO A 343 -3.52 -24.22 13.42
N HIS A 344 -3.11 -24.89 12.34
CA HIS A 344 -2.06 -24.43 11.44
C HIS A 344 -2.54 -23.38 10.41
N ASN A 345 -3.85 -23.13 10.33
CA ASN A 345 -4.47 -22.15 9.41
C ASN A 345 -5.02 -20.91 10.15
N ALA A 346 -4.77 -20.80 11.46
CA ALA A 346 -5.29 -19.74 12.33
C ALA A 346 -4.40 -18.50 12.36
#